data_AF-A0A2W6CF44-F1
#
_entry.id   AF-A0A2W6CF44-F1
#
_cell.length_a   1.000
_cell.length_b   1.000
_cell.length_c   1.000
_cell.angle_alpha   90.00
_cell.angle_beta   90.00
_cell.angle_gamma   90.00
#
_symmetry.space_group_name_H-M   'P 1'
#
loop_
_entity.id
_entity.type
_entity.pdbx_description
1 polymer ?
#
loop_
_entity_poly.entity_id
_entity_poly.type
_entity_poly.pdbx_seq_one_letter_code
_entity_poly.pdbx_strand_id
1 'polypeptide(L)'
;MANWREKMKAATHGEVSREGLDPYRAAGAGVYEYVLEVDSLRKQSPNSPNLQAAMLAGWVAFALQVMGDEMLDADAVLDPSTAHYVPRITAAQVAAFYQEVQGWMARGMAAKANPSYRLDVPVPAALPPWMVVEPCPHAHLRALRQAAGRLRDQTEVVTAGFDAAGLDSHARDLVAQGSAEAASAADYANSLWGATSGPPPPQMHEAIEGNLKRAAAGYFYLGQLLAMPSLADVPQPASQVQPGAQPEGPRSFIQTIMQSYPQMGQRRGGMGMAIGGGILGAVLGEAVAGQIFGGGGGWGGG
;
A
#
# COMPACT_ATOMS: atom_id res chain seq x y z
N MET A 1 -15.74 17.61 -18.82
CA MET A 1 -16.74 18.04 -17.82
C MET A 1 -17.45 16.79 -17.34
N ALA A 2 -17.25 16.35 -16.09
CA ALA A 2 -17.91 15.15 -15.56
C ALA A 2 -19.44 15.31 -15.62
N ASN A 3 -20.13 14.29 -16.12
CA ASN A 3 -21.57 14.29 -16.29
C ASN A 3 -22.25 14.37 -14.92
N TRP A 4 -23.26 15.23 -14.76
CA TRP A 4 -23.96 15.41 -13.49
C TRP A 4 -24.50 14.09 -12.90
N ARG A 5 -24.82 13.10 -13.76
CA ARG A 5 -25.25 11.76 -13.36
C ARG A 5 -24.15 10.96 -12.66
N GLU A 6 -22.91 11.10 -13.10
CA GLU A 6 -21.74 10.43 -12.51
C GLU A 6 -21.46 11.02 -11.13
N LYS A 7 -21.48 12.36 -11.02
CA LYS A 7 -21.34 13.06 -9.74
C LYS A 7 -22.38 12.63 -8.71
N MET A 8 -23.64 12.48 -9.14
CA MET A 8 -24.72 12.04 -8.25
C MET A 8 -24.52 10.60 -7.79
N LYS A 9 -24.13 9.69 -8.70
CA LYS A 9 -23.86 8.28 -8.37
C LYS A 9 -22.66 8.12 -7.42
N ALA A 10 -21.57 8.84 -7.69
CA ALA A 10 -20.39 8.87 -6.82
C ALA A 10 -20.73 9.44 -5.43
N ALA A 11 -21.51 10.53 -5.37
CA ALA A 11 -21.96 11.12 -4.11
C ALA A 11 -22.82 10.16 -3.28
N THR A 12 -23.68 9.34 -3.91
CA THR A 12 -24.46 8.32 -3.21
C THR A 12 -23.59 7.19 -2.61
N HIS A 13 -22.38 6.98 -3.13
CA HIS A 13 -21.42 6.01 -2.61
C HIS A 13 -20.34 6.63 -1.70
N GLY A 14 -20.38 7.94 -1.45
CA GLY A 14 -19.37 8.63 -0.65
C GLY A 14 -17.99 8.72 -1.32
N GLU A 15 -17.94 8.56 -2.64
CA GLU A 15 -16.72 8.62 -3.43
C GLU A 15 -16.24 10.07 -3.63
N VAL A 16 -14.94 10.23 -3.87
CA VAL A 16 -14.29 11.52 -4.11
C VAL A 16 -13.63 11.53 -5.47
N SER A 17 -13.55 12.72 -6.09
CA SER A 17 -12.84 12.89 -7.36
C SER A 17 -11.38 12.51 -7.21
N ARG A 18 -10.85 11.74 -8.17
CA ARG A 18 -9.43 11.38 -8.24
C ARG A 18 -8.57 12.45 -8.93
N GLU A 19 -9.15 13.55 -9.40
CA GLU A 19 -8.46 14.63 -10.12
C GLU A 19 -7.26 15.19 -9.35
N GLY A 20 -7.32 15.20 -8.01
CA GLY A 20 -6.19 15.61 -7.16
C GLY A 20 -5.04 14.60 -7.07
N LEU A 21 -5.25 13.36 -7.52
CA LEU A 21 -4.28 12.25 -7.44
C LEU A 21 -3.60 11.99 -8.80
N ASP A 22 -4.29 12.22 -9.91
CA ASP A 22 -3.76 12.02 -11.27
C ASP A 22 -2.42 12.77 -11.54
N PRO A 23 -2.22 14.03 -11.06
CA PRO A 23 -0.92 14.71 -11.20
C PRO A 23 0.22 14.01 -10.45
N TYR A 24 -0.05 13.45 -9.27
CA TYR A 24 0.95 12.71 -8.50
C TYR A 24 1.29 11.38 -9.19
N ARG A 25 0.28 10.68 -9.71
CA ARG A 25 0.46 9.50 -10.55
C ARG A 25 1.39 9.79 -11.73
N ALA A 26 1.10 10.85 -12.48
CA ALA A 26 1.89 11.25 -13.64
C ALA A 26 3.32 11.64 -13.25
N ALA A 27 3.50 12.38 -12.16
CA ALA A 27 4.83 12.78 -11.66
C ALA A 27 5.67 11.58 -11.21
N GLY A 28 5.06 10.54 -10.65
CA GLY A 28 5.72 9.31 -10.22
C GLY A 28 6.01 8.29 -11.33
N ALA A 29 5.35 8.40 -12.50
CA ALA A 29 5.45 7.43 -13.59
C ALA A 29 6.87 7.19 -14.12
N GLY A 30 7.78 8.16 -13.95
CA GLY A 30 9.20 8.01 -14.31
C GLY A 30 9.92 6.88 -13.55
N VAL A 31 9.34 6.38 -12.45
CA VAL A 31 9.90 5.26 -11.68
C VAL A 31 10.02 3.97 -12.49
N TYR A 32 9.10 3.74 -13.44
CA TYR A 32 9.11 2.53 -14.26
C TYR A 32 10.34 2.46 -15.16
N GLU A 33 10.71 3.57 -15.80
CA GLU A 33 11.94 3.68 -16.59
C GLU A 33 13.17 3.64 -15.69
N TYR A 34 13.13 4.31 -14.54
CA TYR A 34 14.22 4.36 -13.58
C TYR A 34 14.64 2.96 -13.11
N VAL A 35 13.69 2.08 -12.76
CA VAL A 35 14.03 0.71 -12.30
C VAL A 35 14.72 -0.10 -13.40
N LEU A 36 14.31 0.04 -14.66
CA LEU A 36 14.97 -0.62 -15.79
C LEU A 36 16.39 -0.10 -15.99
N GLU A 37 16.59 1.22 -15.88
CA GLU A 37 17.89 1.85 -16.00
C GLU A 37 18.86 1.36 -14.91
N VAL A 38 18.43 1.37 -13.65
CA VAL A 38 19.31 0.95 -12.55
C VAL A 38 19.57 -0.56 -12.57
N ASP A 39 18.62 -1.40 -12.99
CA ASP A 39 18.89 -2.83 -13.17
C ASP A 39 19.94 -3.08 -14.26
N SER A 40 19.91 -2.32 -15.35
CA SER A 40 20.94 -2.36 -16.39
C SER A 40 22.33 -1.98 -15.84
N LEU A 41 22.42 -0.94 -15.00
CA LEU A 41 23.65 -0.56 -14.33
C LEU A 41 24.13 -1.62 -13.32
N ARG A 42 23.22 -2.24 -12.57
CA ARG A 42 23.56 -3.34 -11.65
C ARG A 42 24.26 -4.47 -12.37
N LYS A 43 23.75 -4.89 -13.54
CA LYS A 43 24.36 -5.98 -14.32
C LYS A 43 25.82 -5.71 -14.68
N GLN A 44 26.20 -4.44 -14.82
CA GLN A 44 27.58 -4.01 -15.09
C GLN A 44 28.43 -3.91 -13.82
N SER A 45 27.82 -3.66 -12.66
CA SER A 45 28.50 -3.43 -11.39
C SER A 45 27.67 -3.92 -10.20
N PRO A 46 27.49 -5.24 -10.03
CA PRO A 46 26.49 -5.82 -9.12
C PRO A 46 26.75 -5.53 -7.64
N ASN A 47 28.01 -5.28 -7.28
CA ASN A 47 28.45 -5.08 -5.91
C ASN A 47 28.71 -3.60 -5.57
N SER A 48 28.30 -2.66 -6.43
CA SER A 48 28.46 -1.23 -6.18
C SER A 48 27.49 -0.78 -5.06
N PRO A 49 27.98 -0.27 -3.91
CA PRO A 49 27.11 0.11 -2.80
C PRO A 49 26.15 1.24 -3.14
N ASN A 50 26.59 2.21 -3.96
CA ASN A 50 25.73 3.31 -4.38
C ASN A 50 24.67 2.84 -5.39
N LEU A 51 24.97 1.86 -6.26
CA LEU A 51 23.93 1.26 -7.10
C LEU A 51 22.93 0.43 -6.31
N GLN A 52 23.36 -0.31 -5.26
CA GLN A 52 22.43 -1.01 -4.37
C GLN A 52 21.50 -0.03 -3.64
N ALA A 53 22.02 1.12 -3.18
CA ALA A 53 21.20 2.19 -2.63
C ALA A 53 20.22 2.77 -3.67
N ALA A 54 20.68 2.98 -4.91
CA ALA A 54 19.86 3.46 -6.01
C ALA A 54 18.73 2.49 -6.37
N MET A 55 19.02 1.19 -6.34
CA MET A 55 18.06 0.11 -6.60
C MET A 55 17.03 -0.01 -5.48
N LEU A 56 17.46 0.03 -4.22
CA LEU A 56 16.54 -0.04 -3.08
C LEU A 56 15.56 1.12 -3.15
N ALA A 57 16.07 2.34 -3.34
CA ALA A 57 15.24 3.53 -3.46
C ALA A 57 14.28 3.44 -4.66
N GLY A 58 14.77 2.96 -5.82
CA GLY A 58 13.94 2.70 -7.00
C GLY A 58 12.85 1.66 -6.74
N TRP A 59 13.17 0.57 -6.06
CA TRP A 59 12.23 -0.48 -5.72
C TRP A 59 11.12 0.01 -4.80
N VAL A 60 11.46 0.77 -3.74
CA VAL A 60 10.48 1.32 -2.82
C VAL A 60 9.54 2.27 -3.56
N ALA A 61 10.08 3.20 -4.36
CA ALA A 61 9.28 4.09 -5.18
C ALA A 61 8.37 3.32 -6.16
N PHE A 62 8.92 2.30 -6.84
CA PHE A 62 8.19 1.49 -7.81
C PHE A 62 7.02 0.77 -7.16
N ALA A 63 7.26 0.13 -6.03
CA ALA A 63 6.23 -0.66 -5.37
C ALA A 63 5.08 0.23 -4.88
N LEU A 64 5.40 1.39 -4.31
CA LEU A 64 4.39 2.38 -3.88
C LEU A 64 3.61 2.94 -5.06
N GLN A 65 4.28 3.24 -6.18
CA GLN A 65 3.62 3.66 -7.42
C GLN A 65 2.67 2.58 -7.95
N VAL A 66 3.12 1.33 -8.03
CA VAL A 66 2.29 0.19 -8.49
C VAL A 66 1.06 0.04 -7.60
N MET A 67 1.21 0.04 -6.28
CA MET A 67 0.07 -0.06 -5.37
C MET A 67 -0.91 1.10 -5.53
N GLY A 68 -0.40 2.33 -5.68
CA GLY A 68 -1.24 3.51 -5.93
C GLY A 68 -2.01 3.43 -7.25
N ASP A 69 -1.33 3.04 -8.33
CA ASP A 69 -1.90 2.93 -9.68
C ASP A 69 -3.01 1.87 -9.74
N GLU A 70 -2.76 0.66 -9.22
CA GLU A 70 -3.75 -0.40 -9.21
C GLU A 70 -4.98 -0.03 -8.37
N MET A 71 -4.79 0.72 -7.28
CA MET A 71 -5.89 1.23 -6.46
C MET A 71 -6.74 2.29 -7.16
N LEU A 72 -6.13 3.17 -7.95
CA LEU A 72 -6.86 4.16 -8.74
C LEU A 72 -7.60 3.55 -9.93
N ASP A 73 -7.06 2.49 -10.54
CA ASP A 73 -7.64 1.88 -11.73
C ASP A 73 -8.73 0.84 -11.40
N ALA A 74 -8.73 0.28 -10.20
CA ALA A 74 -9.64 -0.81 -9.86
C ALA A 74 -11.13 -0.45 -9.93
N ASP A 75 -11.51 0.79 -9.58
CA ASP A 75 -12.91 1.23 -9.68
C ASP A 75 -13.35 1.36 -11.15
N ALA A 76 -12.53 2.02 -11.98
CA ALA A 76 -12.78 2.18 -13.41
C ALA A 76 -12.97 0.85 -14.15
N VAL A 77 -12.30 -0.22 -13.68
CA VAL A 77 -12.45 -1.57 -14.22
C VAL A 77 -13.75 -2.25 -13.80
N LEU A 78 -14.25 -1.97 -12.58
CA LEU A 78 -15.50 -2.55 -12.07
C LEU A 78 -16.72 -1.78 -12.57
N ASP A 79 -16.64 -0.45 -12.59
CA ASP A 79 -17.68 0.44 -13.06
C ASP A 79 -17.08 1.60 -13.88
N PRO A 80 -17.02 1.46 -15.20
CA PRO A 80 -16.51 2.52 -16.07
C PRO A 80 -17.27 3.85 -15.96
N SER A 81 -18.51 3.85 -15.43
CA SER A 81 -19.30 5.07 -15.24
C SER A 81 -18.87 5.91 -14.03
N THR A 82 -18.06 5.37 -13.12
CA THR A 82 -17.49 6.07 -11.97
C THR A 82 -15.97 6.21 -12.05
N ALA A 83 -15.35 5.94 -13.21
CA ALA A 83 -13.90 5.88 -13.40
C ALA A 83 -13.08 7.11 -12.92
N HIS A 84 -13.72 8.27 -12.73
CA HIS A 84 -13.10 9.50 -12.21
C HIS A 84 -13.23 9.68 -10.69
N TYR A 85 -13.86 8.74 -10.02
CA TYR A 85 -14.13 8.74 -8.60
C TYR A 85 -13.55 7.48 -7.96
N VAL A 86 -13.20 7.60 -6.68
CA VAL A 86 -12.75 6.47 -5.88
C VAL A 86 -13.31 6.60 -4.46
N PRO A 87 -13.46 5.49 -3.72
CA PRO A 87 -13.79 5.57 -2.30
C PRO A 87 -12.80 6.47 -1.55
N ARG A 88 -13.29 7.29 -0.61
CA ARG A 88 -12.45 8.22 0.17
C ARG A 88 -11.25 7.55 0.83
N ILE A 89 -11.45 6.33 1.33
CA ILE A 89 -10.39 5.55 1.97
C ILE A 89 -9.31 5.14 0.96
N THR A 90 -9.70 4.78 -0.26
CA THR A 90 -8.79 4.48 -1.37
C THR A 90 -8.02 5.74 -1.76
N ALA A 91 -8.68 6.89 -1.88
CA ALA A 91 -8.00 8.15 -2.16
C ALA A 91 -6.92 8.48 -1.10
N ALA A 92 -7.25 8.27 0.18
CA ALA A 92 -6.32 8.53 1.27
C ALA A 92 -5.13 7.54 1.28
N GLN A 93 -5.37 6.26 0.98
CA GLN A 93 -4.32 5.26 0.83
C GLN A 93 -3.39 5.56 -0.35
N VAL A 94 -3.96 5.89 -1.52
CA VAL A 94 -3.21 6.26 -2.74
C VAL A 94 -2.37 7.50 -2.49
N ALA A 95 -2.93 8.52 -1.84
CA ALA A 95 -2.19 9.73 -1.48
C ALA A 95 -0.98 9.40 -0.60
N ALA A 96 -1.14 8.52 0.41
CA ALA A 96 -0.04 8.09 1.27
C ALA A 96 1.08 7.37 0.49
N PHE A 97 0.73 6.59 -0.54
CA PHE A 97 1.74 5.98 -1.39
C PHE A 97 2.46 6.99 -2.28
N TYR A 98 1.73 7.84 -2.99
CA TYR A 98 2.33 8.80 -3.92
C TYR A 98 3.17 9.88 -3.24
N GLN A 99 2.84 10.28 -2.01
CA GLN A 99 3.64 11.25 -1.25
C GLN A 99 5.07 10.77 -1.01
N GLU A 100 5.29 9.46 -0.89
CA GLU A 100 6.60 8.88 -0.64
C GLU A 100 7.43 8.70 -1.92
N VAL A 101 6.79 8.53 -3.08
CA VAL A 101 7.46 8.18 -4.35
C VAL A 101 8.56 9.19 -4.72
N GLN A 102 8.28 10.49 -4.64
CA GLN A 102 9.24 11.52 -5.04
C GLN A 102 10.49 11.52 -4.14
N GLY A 103 10.30 11.33 -2.83
CA GLY A 103 11.42 11.30 -1.88
C GLY A 103 12.35 10.12 -2.14
N TRP A 104 11.80 8.95 -2.45
CA TRP A 104 12.58 7.77 -2.81
C TRP A 104 13.26 7.92 -4.19
N MET A 105 12.58 8.48 -5.19
CA MET A 105 13.18 8.78 -6.49
C MET A 105 14.38 9.74 -6.36
N ALA A 106 14.27 10.80 -5.55
CA ALA A 106 15.36 11.74 -5.32
C ALA A 106 16.59 11.06 -4.70
N ARG A 107 16.40 10.18 -3.72
CA ARG A 107 17.47 9.37 -3.11
C ARG A 107 18.13 8.45 -4.13
N GLY A 108 17.32 7.83 -4.98
CA GLY A 108 17.81 6.98 -6.06
C GLY A 108 18.73 7.74 -7.02
N MET A 109 18.27 8.90 -7.49
CA MET A 109 19.06 9.77 -8.38
C MET A 109 20.35 10.27 -7.71
N ALA A 110 20.29 10.65 -6.44
CA ALA A 110 21.48 11.04 -5.67
C ALA A 110 22.49 9.89 -5.55
N ALA A 111 22.01 8.66 -5.30
CA ALA A 111 22.85 7.48 -5.21
C ALA A 111 23.52 7.11 -6.55
N LYS A 112 22.84 7.32 -7.68
CA LYS A 112 23.44 7.15 -9.01
C LYS A 112 24.55 8.17 -9.28
N ALA A 113 24.32 9.43 -8.89
CA ALA A 113 25.25 10.52 -9.18
C ALA A 113 26.49 10.54 -8.25
N ASN A 114 26.39 9.96 -7.05
CA ASN A 114 27.45 10.01 -6.04
C ASN A 114 27.88 8.60 -5.60
N PRO A 115 29.08 8.12 -6.01
CA PRO A 115 29.61 6.81 -5.59
C PRO A 115 29.77 6.61 -4.08
N SER A 116 29.89 7.70 -3.32
CA SER A 116 30.00 7.68 -1.86
C SER A 116 28.65 7.81 -1.15
N TYR A 117 27.54 7.95 -1.89
CA TYR A 117 26.22 8.12 -1.31
C TYR A 117 25.85 6.93 -0.40
N ARG A 118 25.16 7.24 0.69
CA ARG A 118 24.51 6.29 1.59
C ARG A 118 23.10 6.79 1.84
N LEU A 119 22.16 5.86 2.00
CA LEU A 119 20.78 6.23 2.33
C LEU A 119 20.76 6.97 3.67
N ASP A 120 20.08 8.11 3.66
CA ASP A 120 19.87 9.04 4.77
C ASP A 120 18.61 8.72 5.58
N VAL A 121 18.01 7.56 5.32
CA VAL A 121 16.77 7.08 5.94
C VAL A 121 16.93 5.66 6.48
N PRO A 122 16.15 5.28 7.49
CA PRO A 122 16.16 3.91 7.99
C PRO A 122 15.82 2.91 6.88
N VAL A 123 16.60 1.84 6.81
CA VAL A 123 16.35 0.68 5.95
C VAL A 123 16.36 -0.62 6.76
N PRO A 124 15.52 -1.62 6.43
CA PRO A 124 14.52 -1.61 5.35
C PRO A 124 13.44 -0.53 5.53
N ALA A 125 13.04 0.08 4.42
CA ALA A 125 11.97 1.06 4.38
C ALA A 125 10.67 0.41 4.86
N ALA A 126 9.93 1.10 5.73
CA ALA A 126 8.62 0.65 6.16
C ALA A 126 7.57 0.93 5.07
N LEU A 127 6.61 0.02 4.91
CA LEU A 127 5.44 0.26 4.09
C LEU A 127 4.52 1.27 4.79
N PRO A 128 3.94 2.27 4.08
CA PRO A 128 2.91 3.11 4.66
C PRO A 128 1.77 2.27 5.24
N PRO A 129 1.21 2.66 6.40
CA PRO A 129 0.20 1.86 7.06
C PRO A 129 -1.04 1.72 6.17
N TRP A 130 -1.66 0.53 6.21
CA TRP A 130 -2.93 0.30 5.56
C TRP A 130 -4.03 1.08 6.26
N MET A 131 -4.80 1.84 5.49
CA MET A 131 -6.01 2.49 5.94
C MET A 131 -7.04 1.42 6.36
N VAL A 132 -7.60 1.59 7.55
CA VAL A 132 -8.57 0.64 8.12
C VAL A 132 -9.97 1.06 7.70
N VAL A 133 -10.68 0.16 7.03
CA VAL A 133 -12.07 0.33 6.63
C VAL A 133 -12.75 -1.04 6.64
N GLU A 134 -13.96 -1.10 7.21
CA GLU A 134 -14.76 -2.32 7.24
C GLU A 134 -16.19 -2.03 6.77
N PRO A 135 -16.70 -2.74 5.74
CA PRO A 135 -15.98 -3.71 4.90
C PRO A 135 -14.98 -3.01 3.97
N CYS A 136 -13.86 -3.68 3.67
CA CYS A 136 -12.96 -3.24 2.60
C CYS A 136 -13.73 -3.17 1.26
N PRO A 137 -13.63 -2.08 0.48
CA PRO A 137 -14.32 -2.00 -0.81
C PRO A 137 -13.86 -3.11 -1.77
N HIS A 138 -14.78 -3.71 -2.53
CA HIS A 138 -14.42 -4.77 -3.48
C HIS A 138 -13.38 -4.32 -4.53
N ALA A 139 -13.45 -3.06 -4.97
CA ALA A 139 -12.45 -2.43 -5.82
C ALA A 139 -11.06 -2.44 -5.17
N HIS A 140 -10.97 -2.14 -3.88
CA HIS A 140 -9.71 -2.16 -3.12
C HIS A 140 -9.12 -3.58 -3.07
N LEU A 141 -9.97 -4.57 -2.81
CA LEU A 141 -9.59 -5.98 -2.84
C LEU A 141 -9.00 -6.41 -4.20
N ARG A 142 -9.66 -6.01 -5.30
CA ARG A 142 -9.18 -6.26 -6.67
C ARG A 142 -7.84 -5.57 -6.92
N ALA A 143 -7.70 -4.31 -6.48
CA ALA A 143 -6.46 -3.55 -6.60
C ALA A 143 -5.28 -4.23 -5.89
N LEU A 144 -5.48 -4.67 -4.64
CA LEU A 144 -4.45 -5.37 -3.88
C LEU A 144 -3.99 -6.65 -4.59
N ARG A 145 -4.92 -7.38 -5.20
CA ARG A 145 -4.61 -8.58 -5.98
C ARG A 145 -3.73 -8.27 -7.20
N GLN A 146 -4.08 -7.24 -7.96
CA GLN A 146 -3.29 -6.82 -9.13
C GLN A 146 -1.92 -6.28 -8.71
N ALA A 147 -1.86 -5.47 -7.66
CA ALA A 147 -0.62 -4.94 -7.12
C ALA A 147 0.30 -6.07 -6.65
N ALA A 148 -0.20 -7.02 -5.85
CA ALA A 148 0.57 -8.17 -5.41
C ALA A 148 1.09 -9.00 -6.59
N GLY A 149 0.28 -9.20 -7.64
CA GLY A 149 0.70 -9.87 -8.87
C GLY A 149 1.84 -9.13 -9.59
N ARG A 150 1.71 -7.82 -9.81
CA ARG A 150 2.76 -7.02 -10.46
C ARG A 150 4.06 -6.96 -9.65
N LEU A 151 3.94 -6.88 -8.32
CA LEU A 151 5.11 -6.93 -7.44
C LEU A 151 5.78 -8.30 -7.51
N ARG A 152 5.01 -9.39 -7.50
CA ARG A 152 5.52 -10.75 -7.70
C ARG A 152 6.31 -10.87 -8.99
N ASP A 153 5.69 -10.51 -10.12
CA ASP A 153 6.32 -10.61 -11.45
C ASP A 153 7.66 -9.88 -11.47
N GLN A 154 7.71 -8.66 -10.92
CA GLN A 154 8.95 -7.90 -10.88
C GLN A 154 9.99 -8.52 -9.93
N THR A 155 9.59 -9.04 -8.76
CA THR A 155 10.52 -9.73 -7.85
C THR A 155 11.09 -11.00 -8.48
N GLU A 156 10.30 -11.76 -9.23
CA GLU A 156 10.76 -12.98 -9.92
C GLU A 156 11.82 -12.65 -10.98
N VAL A 157 11.61 -11.58 -11.76
CA VAL A 157 12.59 -11.07 -12.73
C VAL A 157 13.91 -10.68 -12.06
N VAL A 158 13.85 -9.96 -10.93
CA VAL A 158 15.06 -9.50 -10.22
C VAL A 158 15.78 -10.69 -9.55
N THR A 159 15.03 -11.64 -8.99
CA THR A 159 15.56 -12.85 -8.33
C THR A 159 16.34 -13.71 -9.31
N ALA A 160 15.86 -13.89 -10.54
CA ALA A 160 16.59 -14.66 -11.56
C ALA A 160 18.00 -14.06 -11.85
N GLY A 161 18.16 -12.74 -11.70
CA GLY A 161 19.45 -12.07 -11.82
C GLY A 161 20.25 -11.97 -10.51
N PHE A 162 19.70 -12.42 -9.39
CA PHE A 162 20.32 -12.37 -8.06
C PHE A 162 21.28 -13.54 -7.84
N ASP A 163 20.86 -14.75 -8.23
CA ASP A 163 21.66 -15.98 -8.06
C ASP A 163 22.99 -15.94 -8.83
N ALA A 164 23.03 -15.22 -9.94
CA ALA A 164 24.23 -15.05 -10.76
C ALA A 164 25.31 -14.17 -10.11
N ALA A 165 24.97 -13.39 -9.07
CA ALA A 165 25.86 -12.37 -8.49
C ALA A 165 26.78 -12.91 -7.37
N GLY A 166 26.71 -14.20 -7.00
CA GLY A 166 27.62 -14.81 -6.02
C GLY A 166 27.42 -14.31 -4.58
N LEU A 167 26.19 -13.96 -4.22
CA LEU A 167 25.83 -13.34 -2.94
C LEU A 167 25.82 -14.32 -1.75
N ASP A 168 25.84 -13.74 -0.54
CA ASP A 168 25.81 -14.43 0.76
C ASP A 168 24.72 -15.53 0.82
N SER A 169 25.05 -16.69 1.38
CA SER A 169 24.10 -17.78 1.62
C SER A 169 22.91 -17.34 2.48
N HIS A 170 23.12 -16.48 3.49
CA HIS A 170 22.05 -16.04 4.38
C HIS A 170 21.01 -15.20 3.65
N ALA A 171 21.44 -14.23 2.85
CA ALA A 171 20.54 -13.41 2.04
C ALA A 171 19.75 -14.26 1.04
N ARG A 172 20.39 -15.27 0.43
CA ARG A 172 19.71 -16.23 -0.47
C ARG A 172 18.64 -17.05 0.25
N ASP A 173 18.95 -17.56 1.43
CA ASP A 173 17.99 -18.32 2.24
C ASP A 173 16.79 -17.46 2.63
N LEU A 174 17.02 -16.20 3.03
CA LEU A 174 15.96 -15.23 3.34
C LEU A 174 15.10 -14.87 2.12
N VAL A 175 15.71 -14.68 0.94
CA VAL A 175 14.98 -14.45 -0.32
C VAL A 175 14.11 -15.65 -0.66
N ALA A 176 14.65 -16.87 -0.57
CA ALA A 176 13.91 -18.10 -0.85
C ALA A 176 12.73 -18.29 0.12
N GLN A 177 12.98 -18.11 1.42
CA GLN A 177 11.94 -18.19 2.45
C GLN A 177 10.86 -17.13 2.24
N GLY A 178 11.25 -15.85 2.11
CA GLY A 178 10.30 -14.77 1.93
C GLY A 178 9.49 -14.91 0.65
N SER A 179 10.10 -15.39 -0.45
CA SER A 179 9.40 -15.65 -1.72
C SER A 179 8.35 -16.73 -1.56
N ALA A 180 8.67 -17.83 -0.88
CA ALA A 180 7.72 -18.89 -0.60
C ALA A 180 6.57 -18.42 0.31
N GLU A 181 6.87 -17.63 1.35
CA GLU A 181 5.84 -17.07 2.25
C GLU A 181 4.90 -16.10 1.52
N ALA A 182 5.44 -15.18 0.71
CA ALA A 182 4.64 -14.21 -0.06
C ALA A 182 3.80 -14.89 -1.14
N ALA A 183 4.38 -15.86 -1.87
CA ALA A 183 3.67 -16.63 -2.89
C ALA A 183 2.54 -17.45 -2.29
N SER A 184 2.79 -18.14 -1.16
CA SER A 184 1.76 -18.91 -0.46
C SER A 184 0.58 -18.03 -0.03
N ALA A 185 0.84 -16.82 0.48
CA ALA A 185 -0.23 -15.87 0.83
C ALA A 185 -1.02 -15.43 -0.41
N ALA A 186 -0.35 -15.08 -1.51
CA ALA A 186 -1.00 -14.68 -2.75
C ALA A 186 -1.85 -15.82 -3.35
N ASP A 187 -1.31 -17.03 -3.40
CA ASP A 187 -1.95 -18.21 -3.99
C ASP A 187 -3.16 -18.65 -3.15
N TYR A 188 -3.08 -18.56 -1.82
CA TYR A 188 -4.21 -18.81 -0.93
C TYR A 188 -5.34 -17.80 -1.15
N ALA A 189 -5.02 -16.50 -1.22
CA ALA A 189 -6.01 -15.46 -1.50
C ALA A 189 -6.66 -15.65 -2.89
N ASN A 190 -5.88 -15.98 -3.92
CA ASN A 190 -6.37 -16.27 -5.26
C ASN A 190 -7.29 -17.50 -5.30
N SER A 191 -6.95 -18.54 -4.53
CA SER A 191 -7.76 -19.75 -4.41
C SER A 191 -9.12 -19.46 -3.74
N LEU A 192 -9.12 -18.68 -2.65
CA LEU A 192 -10.36 -18.23 -2.01
C LEU A 192 -11.21 -17.37 -2.94
N TRP A 193 -10.59 -16.44 -3.67
CA TRP A 193 -11.30 -15.62 -4.67
C TRP A 193 -11.97 -16.49 -5.74
N GLY A 194 -11.23 -17.45 -6.29
CA GLY A 194 -11.70 -18.34 -7.35
C GLY A 194 -12.77 -19.34 -6.91
N ALA A 195 -12.90 -19.61 -5.62
CA ALA A 195 -13.94 -20.48 -5.05
C ALA A 195 -15.33 -19.82 -5.03
N THR A 196 -15.45 -18.55 -5.44
CA THR A 196 -16.71 -17.79 -5.43
C THR A 196 -17.07 -17.29 -6.82
N SER A 197 -18.36 -17.39 -7.16
CA SER A 197 -18.90 -16.89 -8.44
C SER A 197 -19.41 -15.44 -8.35
N GLY A 198 -19.20 -14.77 -7.21
CA GLY A 198 -19.70 -13.43 -6.88
C GLY A 198 -18.91 -12.83 -5.71
N PRO A 199 -19.39 -11.75 -5.07
CA PRO A 199 -18.71 -11.16 -3.92
C PRO A 199 -18.50 -12.20 -2.80
N PRO A 200 -17.27 -12.33 -2.26
CA PRO A 200 -16.99 -13.32 -1.23
C PRO A 200 -17.76 -13.01 0.07
N PRO A 201 -18.18 -14.05 0.84
CA PRO A 201 -18.73 -13.85 2.18
C PRO A 201 -17.77 -13.05 3.08
N PRO A 202 -18.25 -12.30 4.09
CA PRO A 202 -17.41 -11.39 4.88
C PRO A 202 -16.14 -12.00 5.46
N GLN A 203 -16.22 -13.18 6.07
CA GLN A 203 -15.04 -13.87 6.63
C GLN A 203 -14.02 -14.25 5.55
N MET A 204 -14.50 -14.63 4.35
CA MET A 204 -13.63 -14.95 3.23
C MET A 204 -13.03 -13.67 2.62
N HIS A 205 -13.80 -12.57 2.59
CA HIS A 205 -13.33 -11.25 2.17
C HIS A 205 -12.15 -10.80 3.03
N GLU A 206 -12.31 -10.82 4.36
CA GLU A 206 -11.26 -10.47 5.33
C GLU A 206 -10.03 -11.37 5.17
N ALA A 207 -10.24 -12.69 4.98
CA ALA A 207 -9.15 -13.63 4.75
C ALA A 207 -8.39 -13.35 3.44
N ILE A 208 -9.10 -13.04 2.35
CA ILE A 208 -8.50 -12.64 1.08
C ILE A 208 -7.69 -11.37 1.29
N GLU A 209 -8.28 -10.34 1.89
CA GLU A 209 -7.63 -9.04 2.10
C GLU A 209 -6.35 -9.18 2.93
N GLY A 210 -6.42 -9.87 4.08
CA GLY A 210 -5.27 -10.08 4.95
C GLY A 210 -4.12 -10.80 4.27
N ASN A 211 -4.42 -11.81 3.45
CA ASN A 211 -3.40 -12.54 2.69
C ASN A 211 -2.84 -11.72 1.53
N LEU A 212 -3.64 -10.92 0.83
CA LEU A 212 -3.14 -10.01 -0.22
C LEU A 212 -2.25 -8.89 0.36
N LYS A 213 -2.63 -8.29 1.49
CA LYS A 213 -1.80 -7.32 2.22
C LYS A 213 -0.48 -7.96 2.66
N ARG A 214 -0.51 -9.22 3.12
CA ARG A 214 0.69 -10.00 3.46
C ARG A 214 1.58 -10.25 2.25
N ALA A 215 1.01 -10.66 1.12
CA ALA A 215 1.76 -10.89 -0.10
C ALA A 215 2.41 -9.59 -0.61
N ALA A 216 1.64 -8.50 -0.71
CA ALA A 216 2.14 -7.20 -1.16
C ALA A 216 3.28 -6.68 -0.26
N ALA A 217 3.13 -6.78 1.06
CA ALA A 217 4.20 -6.46 2.00
C ALA A 217 5.42 -7.38 1.81
N GLY A 218 5.21 -8.69 1.66
CA GLY A 218 6.28 -9.65 1.42
C GLY A 218 7.11 -9.29 0.19
N TYR A 219 6.47 -9.05 -0.96
CA TYR A 219 7.17 -8.62 -2.17
C TYR A 219 7.84 -7.24 -2.00
N PHE A 220 7.19 -6.31 -1.30
CA PHE A 220 7.78 -5.00 -1.00
C PHE A 220 9.11 -5.12 -0.24
N TYR A 221 9.22 -5.98 0.78
CA TYR A 221 10.48 -6.17 1.50
C TYR A 221 11.48 -7.06 0.75
N LEU A 222 11.00 -8.07 0.02
CA LEU A 222 11.85 -8.92 -0.81
C LEU A 222 12.62 -8.12 -1.84
N GLY A 223 11.98 -7.19 -2.55
CA GLY A 223 12.71 -6.38 -3.53
C GLY A 223 13.71 -5.42 -2.91
N GLN A 224 13.52 -4.99 -1.65
CA GLN A 224 14.56 -4.24 -0.92
C GLN A 224 15.78 -5.12 -0.61
N LEU A 225 15.55 -6.36 -0.14
CA LEU A 225 16.60 -7.32 0.13
C LEU A 225 17.35 -7.73 -1.15
N LEU A 226 16.63 -7.93 -2.25
CA LEU A 226 17.20 -8.20 -3.57
C LEU A 226 18.05 -7.03 -4.09
N ALA A 227 17.63 -5.79 -3.81
CA ALA A 227 18.35 -4.58 -4.19
C ALA A 227 19.59 -4.31 -3.32
N MET A 228 19.53 -4.65 -2.03
CA MET A 228 20.60 -4.43 -1.06
C MET A 228 20.73 -5.66 -0.13
N PRO A 229 21.53 -6.67 -0.51
CA PRO A 229 21.61 -7.94 0.20
C PRO A 229 22.08 -7.83 1.65
N SER A 230 22.86 -6.79 1.98
CA SER A 230 23.32 -6.53 3.35
C SER A 230 22.20 -6.21 4.34
N LEU A 231 20.96 -5.99 3.87
CA LEU A 231 19.79 -5.92 4.73
C LEU A 231 19.46 -7.24 5.43
N ALA A 232 20.00 -8.37 4.97
CA ALA A 232 19.89 -9.66 5.65
C ALA A 232 20.43 -9.62 7.09
N ASP A 233 21.49 -8.84 7.32
CA ASP A 233 22.20 -8.79 8.60
C ASP A 233 21.70 -7.66 9.52
N VAL A 234 20.85 -6.77 9.00
CA VAL A 234 20.29 -5.68 9.80
C VAL A 234 19.31 -6.29 10.80
N PRO A 235 19.52 -6.13 12.11
CA PRO A 235 18.52 -6.53 13.10
C PRO A 235 17.24 -5.78 12.78
N GLN A 236 16.21 -6.51 12.36
CA GLN A 236 14.91 -5.89 12.10
C GLN A 236 14.52 -5.13 13.37
N PRO A 237 14.08 -3.87 13.26
CA PRO A 237 13.65 -3.13 14.43
C PRO A 237 12.61 -3.97 15.16
N ALA A 238 12.95 -4.37 16.39
CA ALA A 238 12.06 -5.10 17.26
C ALA A 238 10.87 -4.20 17.56
N SER A 239 9.83 -4.31 16.75
CA SER A 239 8.56 -3.66 17.03
C SER A 239 7.98 -4.27 18.29
N GLN A 240 7.97 -3.45 19.34
CA GLN A 240 7.26 -3.60 20.61
C GLN A 240 6.53 -4.94 20.78
N VAL A 241 7.21 -5.87 21.44
CA VAL A 241 6.57 -7.03 22.07
C VAL A 241 5.42 -6.51 22.92
N GLN A 242 4.18 -6.80 22.52
CA GLN A 242 3.05 -6.70 23.44
C GLN A 242 3.35 -7.61 24.64
N PRO A 243 3.40 -7.08 25.88
CA PRO A 243 3.58 -7.92 27.06
C PRO A 243 2.35 -8.83 27.17
N GLY A 244 2.50 -10.11 26.82
CA GLY A 244 1.43 -11.12 27.01
C GLY A 244 1.30 -12.23 25.97
N ALA A 245 1.99 -12.18 24.82
CA ALA A 245 1.93 -13.27 23.84
C ALA A 245 2.87 -14.43 24.24
N GLN A 246 2.30 -15.60 24.53
CA GLN A 246 3.04 -16.84 24.78
C GLN A 246 3.89 -17.27 23.56
N PRO A 247 5.00 -17.99 23.77
CA PRO A 247 5.90 -18.37 22.70
C PRO A 247 5.31 -19.54 21.88
N GLU A 248 4.82 -19.26 20.68
CA GLU A 248 4.45 -20.29 19.69
C GLU A 248 5.49 -20.35 18.55
N GLY A 249 6.10 -21.53 18.37
CA GLY A 249 6.70 -22.02 17.12
C GLY A 249 7.90 -21.27 16.50
N PRO A 250 8.54 -21.86 15.47
CA PRO A 250 9.55 -21.17 14.67
C PRO A 250 8.92 -19.96 13.98
N ARG A 251 9.50 -18.77 14.21
CA ARG A 251 8.97 -17.48 13.74
C ARG A 251 9.10 -17.36 12.23
N SER A 252 8.01 -17.03 11.54
CA SER A 252 8.02 -16.69 10.11
C SER A 252 8.85 -15.42 9.86
N PHE A 253 9.58 -15.38 8.75
CA PHE A 253 10.36 -14.21 8.31
C PHE A 253 9.45 -12.99 8.13
N ILE A 254 8.30 -13.19 7.47
CA ILE A 254 7.28 -12.17 7.32
C ILE A 254 6.64 -11.81 8.66
N GLN A 255 6.47 -12.74 9.61
CA GLN A 255 5.94 -12.41 10.93
C GLN A 255 6.90 -11.54 11.76
N THR A 256 8.21 -11.72 11.59
CA THR A 256 9.25 -10.86 12.19
C THR A 256 9.21 -9.45 11.58
N ILE A 257 8.95 -9.35 10.27
CA ILE A 257 8.76 -8.08 9.55
C ILE A 257 7.42 -7.42 9.88
N MET A 258 6.34 -8.20 10.04
CA MET A 258 4.95 -7.75 10.19
C MET A 258 4.56 -7.39 11.62
N GLN A 259 5.30 -7.81 12.64
CA GLN A 259 5.06 -7.40 14.04
C GLN A 259 5.19 -5.88 14.26
N SER A 260 5.66 -5.14 13.24
CA SER A 260 5.63 -3.67 13.13
C SER A 260 4.25 -3.06 12.85
N TYR A 261 3.22 -3.88 12.63
CA TYR A 261 1.86 -3.43 12.31
C TYR A 261 0.83 -4.11 13.24
N PRO A 262 0.59 -3.58 14.45
CA PRO A 262 -0.30 -4.20 15.46
C PRO A 262 -1.78 -4.29 15.05
N GLN A 263 -2.17 -3.71 13.91
CA GLN A 263 -3.55 -3.69 13.42
C GLN A 263 -4.06 -5.02 12.85
N MET A 264 -3.18 -6.01 12.61
CA MET A 264 -3.60 -7.33 12.11
C MET A 264 -3.83 -8.38 13.21
N GLY A 265 -3.61 -8.03 14.49
CA GLY A 265 -3.65 -8.98 15.61
C GLY A 265 -4.87 -8.89 16.53
N GLN A 266 -5.75 -7.89 16.37
CA GLN A 266 -6.80 -7.63 17.36
C GLN A 266 -8.19 -7.87 16.79
N ARG A 267 -8.66 -9.12 16.89
CA ARG A 267 -10.06 -9.47 17.24
C ARG A 267 -10.23 -10.98 17.37
N ARG A 268 -9.80 -11.52 18.53
CA ARG A 268 -10.31 -12.79 19.05
C ARG A 268 -11.33 -12.47 20.13
N GLY A 269 -12.60 -12.82 19.88
CA GLY A 269 -13.61 -13.11 20.90
C GLY A 269 -14.05 -11.96 21.80
N GLY A 270 -15.24 -11.41 21.52
CA GLY A 270 -15.94 -10.50 22.43
C GLY A 270 -17.43 -10.40 22.15
N MET A 271 -18.09 -11.50 21.79
CA MET A 271 -19.55 -11.56 21.71
C MET A 271 -20.09 -11.80 23.13
N GLY A 272 -20.01 -10.77 23.96
CA GLY A 272 -20.68 -10.71 25.26
C GLY A 272 -22.06 -10.10 25.06
N MET A 273 -23.10 -10.94 25.13
CA MET A 273 -24.48 -10.51 25.34
C MET A 273 -24.56 -9.55 26.54
N ALA A 274 -25.13 -8.37 26.33
CA ALA A 274 -25.72 -7.57 27.39
C ALA A 274 -27.13 -7.12 26.96
N ILE A 275 -28.11 -7.87 27.44
CA ILE A 275 -29.51 -7.49 27.56
C ILE A 275 -29.58 -6.42 28.66
N GLY A 276 -30.24 -5.28 28.42
CA GLY A 276 -30.58 -4.37 29.51
C GLY A 276 -30.96 -2.94 29.12
N GLY A 277 -32.27 -2.70 28.98
CA GLY A 277 -32.97 -1.60 29.65
C GLY A 277 -32.73 -0.15 29.21
N GLY A 278 -33.69 0.35 28.41
CA GLY A 278 -34.37 1.66 28.47
C GLY A 278 -33.69 2.91 29.06
N ILE A 279 -33.90 4.05 28.38
CA ILE A 279 -34.73 5.17 28.88
C ILE A 279 -34.85 6.25 27.77
N LEU A 280 -36.07 6.71 27.55
CA LEU A 280 -36.45 7.92 26.80
C LEU A 280 -35.88 9.19 27.45
N GLY A 281 -35.49 10.19 26.65
CA GLY A 281 -35.19 11.52 27.18
C GLY A 281 -34.92 12.59 26.13
N ALA A 282 -36.01 13.12 25.54
CA ALA A 282 -36.21 14.49 25.07
C ALA A 282 -35.05 15.31 24.45
N VAL A 283 -35.21 15.70 23.17
CA VAL A 283 -34.76 17.01 22.67
C VAL A 283 -35.92 17.64 21.90
N LEU A 284 -36.60 18.58 22.57
CA LEU A 284 -37.50 19.57 21.99
C LEU A 284 -36.89 20.93 22.32
N GLY A 285 -36.69 21.76 21.30
CA GLY A 285 -36.17 23.12 21.41
C GLY A 285 -36.39 23.83 20.09
N GLU A 286 -37.62 24.32 19.89
CA GLU A 286 -38.02 25.22 18.82
C GLU A 286 -37.47 26.65 19.03
N ALA A 287 -37.63 27.44 17.94
CA ALA A 287 -37.73 28.90 17.85
C ALA A 287 -36.42 29.71 17.77
N VAL A 288 -36.31 30.83 17.04
CA VAL A 288 -36.92 31.45 15.84
C VAL A 288 -36.30 32.88 15.79
N ALA A 289 -35.95 33.35 14.59
CA ALA A 289 -35.88 34.74 14.08
C ALA A 289 -35.14 35.89 14.82
N GLY A 290 -34.47 36.71 14.00
CA GLY A 290 -33.96 38.06 14.31
C GLY A 290 -32.68 38.36 13.49
N GLN A 291 -32.75 38.62 12.18
CA GLN A 291 -33.01 39.91 11.50
C GLN A 291 -31.91 40.99 11.71
N ILE A 292 -31.50 41.60 10.58
CA ILE A 292 -30.92 42.95 10.36
C ILE A 292 -29.37 43.08 10.33
N PHE A 293 -28.83 43.27 9.12
CA PHE A 293 -27.85 44.29 8.65
C PHE A 293 -27.58 43.95 7.15
N GLY A 294 -27.63 44.81 6.13
CA GLY A 294 -27.70 46.26 6.03
C GLY A 294 -26.51 46.78 5.19
N GLY A 295 -26.76 47.18 3.93
CA GLY A 295 -25.87 47.98 3.07
C GLY A 295 -25.00 47.15 2.09
N GLY A 296 -24.99 47.36 0.77
CA GLY A 296 -25.31 48.55 -0.02
C GLY A 296 -24.01 49.13 -0.59
N GLY A 297 -23.63 48.73 -1.81
CA GLY A 297 -22.43 49.25 -2.48
C GLY A 297 -22.45 48.96 -3.98
N GLY A 298 -22.99 49.90 -4.75
CA GLY A 298 -22.89 49.91 -6.21
C GLY A 298 -21.80 50.88 -6.66
N TRP A 299 -21.00 50.46 -7.64
CA TRP A 299 -20.15 51.32 -8.47
C TRP A 299 -20.13 50.71 -9.89
N GLY A 300 -20.57 51.49 -10.87
CA GLY A 300 -20.48 51.18 -12.30
C GLY A 300 -20.39 52.49 -13.07
N GLY A 301 -19.17 52.86 -13.45
CA GLY A 301 -18.86 54.03 -14.26
C GLY A 301 -19.06 53.75 -15.76
N GLY A 302 -19.38 54.81 -16.50
CA GLY A 302 -19.25 54.87 -17.95
C GLY A 302 -17.88 55.35 -18.39
#